data_AF-A0A4R4TYX0-F1
#
_entry.id   AF-A0A4R4TYX0-F1
#
_cell.length_a   1.000
_cell.length_b   1.000
_cell.length_c   1.000
_cell.angle_alpha   90.00
_cell.angle_beta   90.00
_cell.angle_gamma   90.00
#
_symmetry.space_group_name_H-M   'P 1'
#
loop_
_entity.id
_entity.type
_entity.pdbx_description
1 polymer ?
#
loop_
_entity_poly.entity_id
_entity_poly.type
_entity_poly.pdbx_seq_one_letter_code
_entity_poly.pdbx_strand_id
1 'polypeptide(L)'
;MRPIDAPFVAAGPSGVAIRARLKVLTLQDENVLREVGAHLGSLAGRDLAVRCRAGMEHDADGWAARKRELTGGSSARWAGSITKATHDQWALARRAHLAHLKSLEAGIATIERRLSVPVGQKGTRRAAGGYRSGREW
;
A
#
# COMPACT_ATOMS: atom_id res chain seq x y z
N MET A 1 15.11 -7.45 43.34
CA MET A 1 14.94 -6.67 42.09
C MET A 1 14.89 -7.67 40.94
N ARG A 2 13.87 -7.65 40.07
CA ARG A 2 13.82 -8.59 38.92
C ARG A 2 14.84 -8.15 37.86
N PRO A 3 15.59 -9.08 37.23
CA PRO A 3 16.43 -8.75 36.09
C PRO A 3 15.57 -8.24 34.93
N ILE A 4 16.04 -7.21 34.24
CA ILE A 4 15.46 -6.75 32.98
C ILE A 4 16.40 -7.23 31.87
N ASP A 5 15.84 -7.95 30.89
CA ASP A 5 16.61 -8.45 29.76
C ASP A 5 17.13 -7.31 28.86
N ALA A 6 18.20 -7.61 28.13
CA ALA A 6 18.83 -6.64 27.23
C ALA A 6 17.86 -6.20 26.11
N PRO A 7 17.90 -4.92 25.69
CA PRO A 7 17.13 -4.45 24.55
C PRO A 7 17.47 -5.26 23.30
N PHE A 8 16.45 -5.71 22.56
CA PHE A 8 16.61 -6.39 21.28
C PHE A 8 15.74 -5.74 20.20
N VAL A 9 16.16 -5.89 18.94
CA VAL A 9 15.40 -5.40 17.79
C VAL A 9 14.40 -6.49 17.39
N ALA A 10 13.10 -6.23 17.57
CA ALA A 10 12.05 -7.08 17.04
C ALA A 10 12.04 -7.00 15.51
N ALA A 11 11.93 -8.15 14.83
CA ALA A 11 11.73 -8.17 13.39
C ALA A 11 10.49 -7.34 13.02
N GLY A 12 10.62 -6.49 12.01
CA GLY A 12 9.49 -5.71 11.51
C GLY A 12 8.33 -6.62 11.08
N PRO A 13 7.07 -6.15 11.15
CA PRO A 13 5.91 -6.98 10.82
C PRO A 13 6.06 -7.54 9.40
N SER A 14 6.22 -8.86 9.29
CA SER A 14 6.10 -9.55 8.02
C SER A 14 4.61 -9.65 7.69
N GLY A 15 4.22 -9.26 6.47
CA GLY A 15 2.84 -9.37 6.04
C GLY A 15 2.39 -10.83 6.09
N VAL A 16 1.48 -11.15 7.01
CA VAL A 16 0.89 -12.50 7.10
C VAL A 16 -0.25 -12.60 6.10
N ALA A 17 -0.04 -13.41 5.05
CA ALA A 17 -1.12 -13.79 4.14
C ALA A 17 -1.75 -15.10 4.63
N ILE A 18 -2.91 -15.02 5.29
CA ILE A 18 -3.68 -16.20 5.67
C ILE A 18 -4.45 -16.68 4.44
N ARG A 19 -4.04 -17.84 3.91
CA ARG A 19 -4.79 -18.54 2.85
C ARG A 19 -5.46 -19.76 3.45
N ALA A 20 -6.78 -19.83 3.34
CA ALA A 20 -7.56 -21.00 3.68
C ALA A 20 -8.16 -21.59 2.40
N ARG A 21 -8.14 -22.92 2.27
CA ARG A 21 -8.87 -23.61 1.21
C ARG A 21 -10.23 -24.02 1.78
N LEU A 22 -11.30 -23.54 1.16
CA LEU A 22 -12.63 -24.06 1.40
C LEU A 22 -12.77 -25.35 0.59
N LYS A 23 -13.06 -26.47 1.27
CA LYS A 23 -13.25 -27.79 0.63
C LYS A 23 -14.73 -28.14 0.64
N VAL A 24 -15.17 -28.92 -0.35
CA VAL A 24 -16.54 -29.44 -0.43
C VAL A 24 -17.59 -28.32 -0.42
N LEU A 25 -17.38 -27.28 -1.24
CA LEU A 25 -18.40 -26.25 -1.45
C LEU A 25 -19.49 -26.82 -2.35
N THR A 26 -20.74 -26.63 -1.95
CA THR A 26 -21.87 -26.82 -2.85
C THR A 26 -21.97 -25.60 -3.78
N LEU A 27 -22.72 -25.75 -4.88
CA LEU A 27 -23.03 -24.62 -5.77
C LEU A 27 -23.71 -23.46 -5.01
N GLN A 28 -24.51 -23.78 -3.99
CA GLN A 28 -25.17 -22.79 -3.16
C GLN A 28 -24.16 -22.01 -2.30
N ASP A 29 -23.17 -22.69 -1.72
CA ASP A 29 -22.12 -22.02 -0.94
C ASP A 29 -21.31 -21.06 -1.80
N GLU A 30 -20.95 -21.47 -3.02
CA GLU A 30 -20.24 -20.61 -3.96
C GLU A 30 -21.03 -19.36 -4.31
N ASN A 31 -22.34 -19.50 -4.53
CA ASN A 31 -23.21 -18.36 -4.82
C ASN A 31 -23.29 -17.40 -3.62
N VAL A 32 -23.47 -17.93 -2.40
CA VAL A 32 -23.48 -17.10 -1.18
C VAL A 32 -22.15 -16.37 -1.01
N LEU A 33 -21.02 -17.04 -1.21
CA LEU A 33 -19.70 -16.41 -1.11
C LEU A 33 -19.49 -15.30 -2.15
N ARG A 34 -20.00 -15.49 -3.37
CA ARG A 34 -19.95 -14.46 -4.42
C ARG A 34 -20.78 -13.24 -4.04
N GLU A 35 -22.01 -13.43 -3.57
CA GLU A 35 -22.89 -12.34 -3.14
C GLU A 35 -22.34 -11.59 -1.93
N VAL A 36 -21.85 -12.32 -0.92
CA VAL A 36 -21.19 -11.71 0.26
C VAL A 36 -19.96 -10.94 -0.17
N GLY A 37 -19.14 -11.50 -1.07
CA GLY A 37 -17.96 -10.83 -1.61
C GLY A 37 -18.30 -9.54 -2.36
N ALA A 38 -19.33 -9.58 -3.22
CA ALA A 38 -19.81 -8.41 -3.96
C ALA A 38 -20.33 -7.32 -3.02
N HIS A 39 -21.14 -7.69 -2.02
CA HIS A 39 -21.69 -6.77 -1.03
C HIS A 39 -20.60 -6.12 -0.17
N LEU A 40 -19.70 -6.93 0.41
CA LEU A 40 -18.60 -6.41 1.23
C LEU A 40 -17.59 -5.60 0.42
N GLY A 41 -17.33 -5.99 -0.83
CA GLY A 41 -16.50 -5.24 -1.76
C GLY A 41 -17.10 -3.86 -2.09
N SER A 42 -18.41 -3.81 -2.30
CA SER A 42 -19.14 -2.55 -2.52
C SER A 42 -19.06 -1.61 -1.32
N LEU A 43 -19.21 -2.14 -0.09
CA LEU A 43 -19.02 -1.39 1.16
C LEU A 43 -17.59 -0.87 1.31
N ALA A 44 -16.59 -1.72 1.07
CA ALA A 44 -15.18 -1.35 1.13
C ALA A 44 -14.83 -0.27 0.10
N GLY A 45 -15.37 -0.36 -1.12
CA GLY A 45 -15.18 0.65 -2.16
C GLY A 45 -15.75 2.02 -1.76
N ARG A 46 -16.97 2.06 -1.20
CA ARG A 46 -17.57 3.31 -0.71
C ARG A 46 -16.76 3.92 0.43
N ASP A 47 -16.36 3.11 1.39
CA ASP A 47 -15.56 3.57 2.54
C ASP A 47 -14.17 4.06 2.11
N LEU A 48 -13.51 3.36 1.17
CA LEU A 48 -12.26 3.81 0.58
C LEU A 48 -12.42 5.16 -0.13
N ALA A 49 -13.53 5.39 -0.86
CA ALA A 49 -13.79 6.67 -1.49
C ALA A 49 -13.92 7.81 -0.46
N VAL A 50 -14.58 7.56 0.68
CA VAL A 50 -14.63 8.51 1.81
C VAL A 50 -13.23 8.75 2.38
N ARG A 51 -12.46 7.68 2.64
CA ARG A 51 -11.08 7.78 3.12
C ARG A 51 -10.21 8.60 2.17
N CYS A 52 -10.31 8.39 0.86
CA CYS A 52 -9.55 9.14 -0.13
C CYS A 52 -9.88 10.63 -0.08
N ARG A 53 -11.17 11.00 0.04
CA ARG A 53 -11.60 12.41 0.17
C ARG A 53 -11.08 13.09 1.44
N ALA A 54 -10.95 12.35 2.54
CA ALA A 54 -10.40 12.89 3.79
C ALA A 54 -8.91 13.29 3.66
N GLY A 55 -8.18 12.76 2.66
CA GLY A 55 -6.80 13.15 2.42
C GLY A 55 -5.89 12.86 3.63
N MET A 56 -5.06 13.82 4.02
CA MET A 56 -4.17 13.67 5.18
C MET A 56 -4.91 13.69 6.51
N GLU A 57 -6.08 14.33 6.54
CA GLU A 57 -6.92 14.44 7.73
C GLU A 57 -7.52 13.08 8.08
N HIS A 58 -7.30 12.66 9.32
CA HIS A 58 -8.00 11.55 9.95
C HIS A 58 -7.86 11.64 11.46
N ASP A 59 -8.98 11.50 12.15
CA ASP A 59 -9.05 11.50 13.60
C ASP A 59 -9.95 10.33 14.08
N ALA A 60 -10.07 10.20 15.39
CA ALA A 60 -10.90 9.17 16.00
C ALA A 60 -12.39 9.33 15.63
N ASP A 61 -12.86 10.56 15.44
CA ASP A 61 -14.25 10.86 15.12
C ASP A 61 -14.61 10.47 13.69
N GLY A 62 -13.77 10.82 12.72
CA GLY A 62 -13.89 10.39 11.32
C GLY A 62 -13.77 8.87 11.17
N TRP A 63 -12.93 8.22 11.97
CA TRP A 63 -12.89 6.77 12.06
C TRP A 63 -14.21 6.19 12.58
N ALA A 64 -14.74 6.73 13.68
CA ALA A 64 -15.98 6.27 14.29
C ALA A 64 -17.19 6.47 13.35
N ALA A 65 -17.25 7.61 12.66
CA ALA A 65 -18.30 7.92 11.69
C ALA A 65 -18.31 6.93 10.52
N ARG A 66 -17.14 6.68 9.90
CA ARG A 66 -16.99 5.69 8.82
C ARG A 66 -17.39 4.28 9.25
N LYS A 67 -16.93 3.85 10.42
CA LYS A 67 -17.29 2.53 10.97
C LYS A 67 -18.79 2.42 11.24
N ARG A 68 -19.44 3.48 11.76
CA ARG A 68 -20.88 3.50 12.03
C ARG A 68 -21.69 3.36 10.74
N GLU A 69 -21.32 4.09 9.69
CA GLU A 69 -21.95 3.97 8.37
C GLU A 69 -21.89 2.54 7.83
N LEU A 70 -20.72 1.90 7.89
CA LEU A 70 -20.54 0.51 7.49
C LEU A 70 -21.35 -0.49 8.33
N THR A 71 -21.57 -0.19 9.60
CA THR A 71 -22.36 -1.06 10.51
C THR A 71 -23.83 -1.08 10.12
N GLY A 72 -24.35 -0.06 9.42
CA GLY A 72 -25.71 -0.09 8.87
C GLY A 72 -25.90 -1.12 7.74
N GLY A 73 -24.82 -1.49 7.05
CA GLY A 73 -24.84 -2.48 5.96
C GLY A 73 -24.10 -3.78 6.25
N SER A 74 -23.53 -3.96 7.44
CA SER A 74 -22.71 -5.12 7.79
C SER A 74 -22.62 -5.35 9.30
N SER A 75 -22.04 -6.47 9.73
CA SER A 75 -21.74 -6.66 11.15
C SER A 75 -20.70 -5.65 11.65
N ALA A 76 -20.76 -5.28 12.94
CA ALA A 76 -19.78 -4.38 13.55
C ALA A 76 -18.32 -4.88 13.41
N ARG A 77 -18.12 -6.20 13.33
CA ARG A 77 -16.83 -6.83 13.09
C ARG A 77 -16.34 -6.59 11.66
N TRP A 78 -17.20 -6.82 10.66
CA TRP A 78 -16.87 -6.52 9.26
C TRP A 78 -16.66 -5.03 9.03
N ALA A 79 -17.50 -4.16 9.59
CA ALA A 79 -17.32 -2.72 9.54
C ALA A 79 -15.95 -2.29 10.08
N GLY A 80 -15.54 -2.83 11.24
CA GLY A 80 -14.22 -2.57 11.80
C GLY A 80 -13.07 -3.05 10.92
N SER A 81 -13.17 -4.27 10.37
CA SER A 81 -12.16 -4.82 9.45
C SER A 81 -12.05 -4.01 8.16
N ILE A 82 -13.17 -3.62 7.56
CA ILE A 82 -13.20 -2.80 6.33
C ILE A 82 -12.59 -1.43 6.61
N THR A 83 -13.03 -0.73 7.67
CA THR A 83 -12.52 0.61 8.03
C THR A 83 -11.00 0.62 8.17
N LYS A 84 -10.46 -0.43 8.81
CA LYS A 84 -9.02 -0.63 8.96
C LYS A 84 -8.34 -0.93 7.63
N ALA A 85 -8.85 -1.88 6.86
CA ALA A 85 -8.25 -2.29 5.60
C ALA A 85 -8.16 -1.14 4.59
N THR A 86 -9.22 -0.36 4.43
CA THR A 86 -9.25 0.80 3.51
C THR A 86 -8.34 1.94 4.00
N HIS A 87 -8.25 2.16 5.32
CA HIS A 87 -7.29 3.11 5.91
C HIS A 87 -5.85 2.70 5.62
N ASP A 88 -5.51 1.43 5.89
CA ASP A 88 -4.18 0.88 5.64
C ASP A 88 -3.84 0.89 4.14
N GLN A 89 -4.81 0.58 3.28
CA GLN A 89 -4.67 0.64 1.82
C GLN A 89 -4.37 2.07 1.33
N TRP A 90 -5.09 3.07 1.83
CA TRP A 90 -4.80 4.48 1.50
C TRP A 90 -3.38 4.88 1.93
N ALA A 91 -2.98 4.51 3.15
CA ALA A 91 -1.66 4.84 3.68
C ALA A 91 -0.54 4.16 2.87
N LEU A 92 -0.74 2.90 2.48
CA LEU A 92 0.17 2.17 1.61
C LEU A 92 0.28 2.81 0.23
N ALA A 93 -0.85 3.15 -0.40
CA ALA A 93 -0.86 3.80 -1.71
C ALA A 93 -0.13 5.15 -1.68
N ARG A 94 -0.28 5.94 -0.61
CA ARG A 94 0.44 7.22 -0.46
C ARG A 94 1.96 7.02 -0.36
N ARG A 95 2.42 6.03 0.40
CA ARG A 95 3.85 5.69 0.50
C ARG A 95 4.41 5.18 -0.83
N ALA A 96 3.67 4.32 -1.51
CA ALA A 96 4.05 3.79 -2.82
C ALA A 96 4.16 4.90 -3.87
N HIS A 97 3.20 5.84 -3.89
CA HIS A 97 3.23 6.98 -4.78
C HIS A 97 4.45 7.88 -4.54
N LEU A 98 4.76 8.20 -3.28
CA LEU A 98 5.97 8.96 -2.93
C LEU A 98 7.25 8.23 -3.35
N ALA A 99 7.33 6.92 -3.13
CA ALA A 99 8.47 6.12 -3.55
C ALA A 99 8.64 6.12 -5.08
N HIS A 100 7.53 6.07 -5.82
CA HIS A 100 7.55 6.16 -7.28
C HIS A 100 8.04 7.52 -7.77
N LEU A 101 7.53 8.62 -7.20
CA LEU A 101 8.01 9.98 -7.53
C LEU A 101 9.53 10.11 -7.30
N LYS A 102 10.02 9.67 -6.14
CA LYS A 102 11.46 9.68 -5.84
C LYS A 102 12.27 8.83 -6.82
N SER A 103 11.72 7.70 -7.27
CA SER A 103 12.37 6.86 -8.27
C SER A 103 12.46 7.58 -9.63
N LEU A 104 11.41 8.32 -10.03
CA LEU A 104 11.41 9.10 -11.26
C LEU A 104 12.40 10.26 -11.17
N GLU A 105 12.40 11.02 -10.08
CA GLU A 105 13.35 12.12 -9.82
C GLU A 105 14.80 11.62 -9.87
N ALA A 106 15.10 10.47 -9.23
CA ALA A 106 16.43 9.87 -9.29
C ALA A 106 16.81 9.42 -10.71
N GLY A 107 15.84 8.95 -11.49
CA GLY A 107 16.02 8.61 -12.90
C GLY A 107 16.36 9.84 -13.75
N ILE A 108 15.60 10.92 -13.61
CA ILE A 108 15.84 12.20 -14.30
C ILE A 108 17.22 12.74 -13.94
N ALA A 109 17.55 12.84 -12.66
CA ALA A 109 18.86 13.33 -12.20
C ALA A 109 20.01 12.45 -12.73
N THR A 110 19.78 11.14 -12.90
CA THR A 110 20.76 10.25 -13.51
C THR A 110 20.95 10.55 -15.00
N ILE A 111 19.87 10.76 -15.75
CA ILE A 111 19.92 11.12 -17.17
C ILE A 111 20.63 12.47 -17.35
N GLU A 112 20.22 13.50 -16.62
CA GLU A 112 20.82 14.85 -16.67
C GLU A 112 22.33 14.81 -16.41
N ARG A 113 22.74 14.11 -15.34
CA ARG A 113 24.17 13.93 -15.02
C ARG A 113 24.93 13.21 -16.13
N ARG A 114 24.33 12.21 -16.78
CA ARG A 114 25.01 11.49 -17.87
C ARG A 114 25.09 12.34 -19.13
N LEU A 115 24.13 13.23 -19.38
CA LEU A 115 24.14 14.16 -20.51
C LEU A 115 25.14 15.30 -20.33
N SER A 116 25.41 15.71 -19.09
CA SER A 116 26.47 16.69 -18.81
C SER A 116 27.88 16.13 -19.01
N VAL A 117 28.03 14.83 -19.28
CA VAL A 117 29.31 14.16 -19.51
C VAL A 117 29.47 13.86 -21.01
N PRO A 118 30.61 14.23 -21.62
CA PRO A 118 30.92 13.90 -23.00
C PRO A 118 30.61 12.45 -23.39
N VAL A 119 30.08 12.26 -24.60
CA VAL A 119 29.79 10.94 -25.17
C VAL A 119 31.07 10.10 -25.22
N GLY A 120 30.97 8.84 -24.79
CA GLY A 120 32.09 7.90 -24.72
C GLY A 120 32.98 8.06 -23.47
N GLN A 121 32.80 9.11 -22.67
CA GLN A 121 33.58 9.29 -21.46
C GLN A 121 33.12 8.32 -20.36
N LYS A 122 34.06 7.51 -19.89
CA LYS A 122 33.83 6.52 -18.82
C LYS A 122 33.54 7.21 -17.49
N GLY A 123 32.68 6.58 -16.69
CA GLY A 123 32.39 7.00 -15.33
C GLY A 123 33.53 6.68 -14.36
N THR A 124 33.33 7.11 -13.11
CA THR A 124 34.21 6.74 -11.99
C THR A 124 33.53 5.69 -11.11
N ARG A 125 34.22 5.21 -10.08
CA ARG A 125 33.62 4.31 -9.07
C ARG A 125 32.40 4.94 -8.36
N ARG A 126 32.30 6.28 -8.34
CA ARG A 126 31.24 7.02 -7.63
C ARG A 126 30.19 7.65 -8.55
N ALA A 127 30.43 7.69 -9.87
CA ALA A 127 29.54 8.37 -10.80
C ALA A 127 29.48 7.66 -12.16
N ALA A 128 28.27 7.56 -12.72
CA ALA A 128 28.08 7.04 -14.07
C ALA A 128 28.78 7.94 -15.11
N GLY A 129 29.29 7.32 -16.18
CA GLY A 129 29.84 8.04 -17.33
C GLY A 129 28.77 8.53 -18.28
N GLY A 130 29.20 9.23 -19.33
CA GLY A 130 28.33 9.64 -20.42
C GLY A 130 27.69 8.46 -21.14
N TYR A 131 26.82 8.74 -22.09
CA TYR A 131 26.31 7.72 -23.00
C TYR A 131 27.41 7.20 -23.92
N ARG A 132 27.35 5.94 -24.35
CA ARG A 132 28.39 5.36 -25.23
C ARG A 132 28.30 5.91 -26.66
N SER A 133 27.10 6.30 -27.08
CA SER A 133 26.84 6.91 -28.38
C SER A 133 25.58 7.78 -28.32
N GLY A 134 25.39 8.67 -29.30
CA GLY A 134 24.16 9.46 -29.43
C GLY A 134 22.90 8.65 -29.77
N ARG A 135 23.00 7.33 -29.97
CA ARG A 135 21.87 6.41 -30.22
C ARG A 135 21.36 5.67 -28.97
N GLU A 136 22.03 5.83 -27.83
CA GLU A 136 21.60 5.23 -26.55
C GLU A 136 20.64 6.12 -25.75
N TRP A 137 20.29 7.28 -26.30
CA TRP A 137 19.27 8.20 -25.84
C TRP A 137 18.00 7.95 -26.65
#